data_AF-A0A8B6FQ89-F1
#
_entry.id   AF-A0A8B6FQ89-F1
#
_cell.length_a   1.000
_cell.length_b   1.000
_cell.length_c   1.000
_cell.angle_alpha   90.00
_cell.angle_beta   90.00
_cell.angle_gamma   90.00
#
_symmetry.space_group_name_H-M   'P 1'
#
loop_
_entity.id
_entity.type
_entity.pdbx_description
1 polymer ?
#
loop_
_entity_poly.entity_id
_entity_poly.type
_entity_poly.pdbx_seq_one_letter_code
_entity_poly.pdbx_strand_id
1 'polypeptide(L)'
;MTQPLHGIASCVILAVNDTYITSSVPKLQTDCEIIWCKMEIIGHKTVYLSSYYYPKTSHEKGYTEYGIRIERASKIRNTFIISACDFNLPGWDWSSKKIKLHTQCVANHEKFADILDDNGMVQLVNKPTKGPNTLDLVVTNHPDSYMRVETLPGLSDHDIVFAEVNLNLRKSIQKPRIIPLYRKANWENIKVDLINLHKDIISMNEQKEGINERGHTFKLN
;
A
#
# COMPACT_ATOMS: atom_id res chain seq x y z
N MET A 1 -29.25 -32.91 33.01
CA MET A 1 -28.05 -32.15 32.61
C MET A 1 -27.88 -32.32 31.11
N THR A 2 -28.51 -31.47 30.31
CA THR A 2 -28.39 -31.42 28.86
C THR A 2 -27.43 -30.30 28.51
N GLN A 3 -26.25 -30.63 27.97
CA GLN A 3 -25.38 -29.64 27.35
C GLN A 3 -26.10 -29.05 26.12
N PRO A 4 -26.09 -27.73 25.91
CA PRO A 4 -26.55 -27.18 24.66
C PRO A 4 -25.49 -27.44 23.59
N LEU A 5 -25.78 -28.40 22.71
CA LEU A 5 -25.36 -28.35 21.30
C LEU A 5 -25.89 -27.03 20.73
N HIS A 6 -25.01 -26.19 20.19
CA HIS A 6 -25.21 -25.29 19.03
C HIS A 6 -23.99 -24.35 18.95
N GLY A 7 -22.84 -24.89 18.50
CA GLY A 7 -21.82 -24.05 17.90
C GLY A 7 -22.25 -23.80 16.46
N ILE A 8 -22.74 -22.59 16.15
CA ILE A 8 -22.90 -22.17 14.76
C ILE A 8 -21.49 -22.22 14.16
N ALA A 9 -21.25 -23.13 13.22
CA ALA A 9 -19.99 -23.15 12.49
C ALA A 9 -19.93 -21.87 11.66
N SER A 10 -19.07 -20.93 12.04
CA SER A 10 -18.74 -19.79 11.19
C SER A 10 -17.89 -20.28 10.03
N CYS A 11 -18.22 -19.80 8.82
CA CYS A 11 -17.50 -20.13 7.61
C CYS A 11 -17.11 -18.87 6.87
N VAL A 12 -15.90 -18.87 6.32
CA VAL A 12 -15.44 -17.89 5.35
C VAL A 12 -15.43 -18.55 3.98
N ILE A 13 -15.82 -17.80 2.95
CA ILE A 13 -15.79 -18.25 1.57
C ILE A 13 -15.07 -17.20 0.73
N LEU A 14 -14.18 -17.67 -0.14
CA LEU A 14 -13.51 -16.85 -1.13
C LEU A 14 -13.86 -17.40 -2.52
N ALA A 15 -14.66 -16.66 -3.27
CA ALA A 15 -15.05 -17.00 -4.63
C ALA A 15 -14.20 -16.20 -5.63
N VAL A 16 -13.59 -16.90 -6.59
CA VAL A 16 -12.85 -16.28 -7.70
C VAL A 16 -13.46 -16.74 -9.01
N ASN A 17 -13.59 -15.82 -9.96
CA ASN A 17 -14.03 -16.15 -11.31
C ASN A 17 -13.04 -17.13 -11.97
N ASP A 18 -13.56 -18.08 -12.75
CA ASP A 18 -12.82 -19.17 -13.38
C ASP A 18 -11.82 -18.73 -14.47
N THR A 19 -11.94 -17.49 -14.94
CA THR A 19 -10.95 -16.87 -15.84
C THR A 19 -9.57 -16.67 -15.20
N TYR A 20 -9.49 -16.64 -13.87
CA TYR A 20 -8.23 -16.44 -13.15
C TYR A 20 -7.63 -17.77 -12.68
N ILE A 21 -6.33 -17.94 -12.94
CA ILE A 21 -5.57 -19.08 -12.42
C ILE A 21 -5.32 -18.84 -10.93
N THR A 22 -5.87 -19.73 -10.11
CA THR A 22 -5.77 -19.64 -8.65
C THR A 22 -5.31 -20.95 -8.02
N SER A 23 -4.72 -20.85 -6.84
CA SER A 23 -4.32 -21.99 -6.02
C SER A 23 -4.44 -21.66 -4.54
N SER A 24 -4.78 -22.66 -3.71
CA SER A 24 -4.75 -22.49 -2.26
C SER A 24 -3.33 -22.21 -1.77
N VAL A 25 -3.18 -21.52 -0.64
CA VAL A 25 -1.87 -21.26 -0.01
C VAL A 25 -1.76 -21.93 1.37
N PRO A 26 -1.57 -23.26 1.48
CA PRO A 26 -1.60 -23.99 2.75
C PRO A 26 -0.68 -23.42 3.84
N LYS A 27 0.48 -22.87 3.45
CA LYS A 27 1.46 -22.28 4.39
C LYS A 27 0.96 -21.03 5.13
N LEU A 28 -0.06 -20.36 4.58
CA LEU A 28 -0.69 -19.20 5.19
C LEU A 28 -2.00 -19.57 5.92
N GLN A 29 -2.54 -20.77 5.71
CA GLN A 29 -3.77 -21.24 6.37
C GLN A 29 -3.56 -21.52 7.86
N THR A 30 -4.55 -21.22 8.69
CA THR A 30 -4.49 -21.30 10.16
C THR A 30 -5.79 -21.91 10.70
N ASP A 31 -5.81 -22.20 12.01
CA ASP A 31 -7.03 -22.63 12.70
C ASP A 31 -8.03 -21.48 12.95
N CYS A 32 -7.66 -20.24 12.60
CA CYS A 32 -8.58 -19.12 12.53
C CYS A 32 -9.37 -19.16 11.24
N GLU A 33 -10.48 -18.44 11.23
CA GLU A 33 -11.39 -18.36 10.08
C GLU A 33 -10.81 -17.42 9.03
N ILE A 34 -9.77 -17.89 8.35
CA ILE A 34 -9.09 -17.19 7.28
C ILE A 34 -8.79 -18.14 6.12
N ILE A 35 -9.05 -17.68 4.90
CA ILE A 35 -8.75 -18.42 3.68
C ILE A 35 -7.82 -17.60 2.81
N TRP A 36 -6.70 -18.21 2.41
CA TRP A 36 -5.75 -17.65 1.46
C TRP A 36 -5.83 -18.32 0.10
N CYS A 37 -5.90 -17.48 -0.93
CA CYS A 37 -5.86 -17.86 -2.33
C CYS A 37 -4.75 -17.06 -3.04
N LYS A 38 -3.87 -17.77 -3.74
CA LYS A 38 -2.88 -17.17 -4.64
C LYS A 38 -3.51 -17.07 -6.02
N MET A 39 -3.49 -15.88 -6.61
CA MET A 39 -3.92 -15.59 -7.97
C MET A 39 -2.72 -15.13 -8.80
N GLU A 40 -2.51 -15.79 -9.94
CA GLU A 40 -1.40 -15.50 -10.84
C GLU A 40 -1.90 -14.76 -12.08
N ILE A 41 -1.36 -13.56 -12.28
CA ILE A 41 -1.66 -12.71 -13.43
C ILE A 41 -0.36 -12.50 -14.19
N ILE A 42 -0.35 -12.87 -15.47
CA ILE A 42 0.84 -12.79 -16.32
C ILE A 42 1.35 -11.35 -16.37
N GLY A 43 2.62 -11.16 -16.00
CA GLY A 43 3.30 -9.86 -16.03
C GLY A 43 2.97 -8.92 -14.86
N HIS A 44 2.19 -9.38 -13.88
CA HIS A 44 1.88 -8.63 -12.66
C HIS A 44 2.50 -9.31 -11.43
N LYS A 45 2.51 -8.60 -10.30
CA LYS A 45 2.78 -9.18 -8.98
C LYS A 45 1.81 -10.33 -8.71
N THR A 46 2.28 -11.38 -8.04
CA THR A 46 1.37 -12.43 -7.55
C THR A 46 0.41 -11.79 -6.55
N VAL A 47 -0.89 -11.97 -6.78
CA VAL A 47 -1.92 -11.44 -5.90
C VAL A 47 -2.28 -12.51 -4.87
N TYR A 48 -2.16 -12.18 -3.59
CA TYR A 48 -2.62 -13.01 -2.48
C TYR A 48 -3.92 -12.43 -1.96
N LEU A 49 -4.99 -13.16 -2.20
CA LEU A 49 -6.33 -12.87 -1.69
C LEU A 49 -6.50 -13.59 -0.36
N SER A 50 -6.99 -12.86 0.63
CA SER A 50 -7.28 -13.31 1.98
C SER A 50 -8.71 -12.92 2.30
N SER A 51 -9.48 -13.86 2.84
CA SER A 51 -10.73 -13.54 3.50
C SER A 51 -10.65 -13.98 4.96
N TYR A 52 -10.89 -13.05 5.88
CA TYR A 52 -10.73 -13.24 7.33
C TYR A 52 -12.02 -12.86 8.06
N TYR A 53 -12.50 -13.75 8.90
CA TYR A 53 -13.59 -13.47 9.83
C TYR A 53 -13.15 -13.77 11.25
N TYR A 54 -13.66 -12.99 12.20
CA TYR A 54 -13.48 -13.32 13.60
C TYR A 54 -14.64 -12.85 14.48
N PRO A 55 -15.40 -13.78 15.10
CA PRO A 55 -16.72 -13.50 15.66
C PRO A 55 -16.72 -12.67 16.94
N LYS A 56 -15.59 -12.55 17.65
CA LYS A 56 -15.52 -11.79 18.91
C LYS A 56 -14.23 -11.02 19.04
N THR A 57 -14.34 -9.70 19.05
CA THR A 57 -13.24 -8.76 19.31
C THR A 57 -12.50 -9.03 20.60
N SER A 58 -13.12 -9.67 21.59
CA SER A 58 -12.50 -9.96 22.90
C SER A 58 -11.44 -11.05 22.87
N HIS A 59 -11.42 -11.91 21.85
CA HIS A 59 -10.47 -13.03 21.80
C HIS A 59 -9.21 -12.66 21.02
N GLU A 60 -8.12 -12.37 21.73
CA GLU A 60 -6.85 -11.93 21.12
C GLU A 60 -6.29 -12.88 20.05
N LYS A 61 -6.52 -14.21 20.18
CA LYS A 61 -5.94 -15.25 19.31
C LYS A 61 -6.15 -14.97 17.82
N GLY A 62 -7.32 -14.48 17.41
CA GLY A 62 -7.63 -14.17 16.01
C GLY A 62 -6.70 -13.13 15.41
N TYR A 63 -6.52 -12.00 16.09
CA TYR A 63 -5.64 -10.92 15.63
C TYR A 63 -4.17 -11.32 15.69
N THR A 64 -3.75 -12.10 16.70
CA THR A 64 -2.39 -12.66 16.74
C THR A 64 -2.09 -13.52 15.52
N GLU A 65 -2.96 -14.48 15.22
CA GLU A 65 -2.78 -15.37 14.07
C GLU A 65 -2.87 -14.60 12.75
N TYR A 66 -3.81 -13.67 12.63
CA TYR A 66 -3.89 -12.76 11.48
C TYR A 66 -2.56 -12.03 11.26
N GLY A 67 -1.98 -11.44 12.32
CA GLY A 67 -0.69 -10.76 12.26
C GLY A 67 0.43 -11.66 11.77
N ILE A 68 0.54 -12.89 12.29
CA ILE A 68 1.54 -13.87 11.84
C ILE A 68 1.37 -14.19 10.34
N ARG A 69 0.13 -14.25 9.83
CA ARG A 69 -0.11 -14.58 8.40
C ARG A 69 0.17 -13.40 7.49
N ILE A 70 -0.24 -12.20 7.88
CA ILE A 70 0.10 -10.98 7.16
C ILE A 70 1.61 -10.81 7.12
N GLU A 71 2.33 -10.97 8.22
CA GLU A 71 3.79 -10.89 8.26
C GLU A 71 4.46 -11.87 7.31
N ARG A 72 4.02 -13.14 7.34
CA ARG A 72 4.54 -14.16 6.40
C ARG A 72 4.24 -13.80 4.95
N ALA A 73 3.03 -13.33 4.65
CA ALA A 73 2.64 -12.94 3.31
C ALA A 73 3.43 -11.72 2.82
N SER A 74 3.64 -10.71 3.67
CA SER A 74 4.40 -9.48 3.35
C SER A 74 5.87 -9.75 3.09
N LYS A 75 6.45 -10.81 3.68
CA LYS A 75 7.83 -11.25 3.39
C LYS A 75 7.98 -11.98 2.05
N ILE A 76 6.89 -12.35 1.38
CA ILE A 76 6.95 -12.94 0.04
C ILE A 76 7.37 -11.87 -0.95
N ARG A 77 8.45 -12.11 -1.70
CA ARG A 77 8.93 -11.15 -2.70
C ARG A 77 7.87 -10.87 -3.75
N ASN A 78 7.76 -9.59 -4.13
CA ASN A 78 6.89 -9.13 -5.21
C ASN A 78 5.41 -9.53 -5.04
N THR A 79 4.92 -9.47 -3.79
CA THR A 79 3.55 -9.79 -3.41
C THR A 79 2.61 -8.58 -3.52
N PHE A 80 1.37 -8.81 -3.94
CA PHE A 80 0.25 -7.87 -3.82
C PHE A 80 -0.79 -8.52 -2.91
N ILE A 81 -1.04 -7.96 -1.73
CA ILE A 81 -1.93 -8.56 -0.74
C ILE A 81 -3.26 -7.81 -0.75
N ILE A 82 -4.35 -8.57 -0.76
CA ILE A 82 -5.71 -8.09 -0.55
C ILE A 82 -6.31 -8.97 0.53
N SER A 83 -6.57 -8.41 1.71
CA SER A 83 -7.29 -9.09 2.79
C SER A 83 -8.60 -8.35 3.05
N ALA A 84 -9.73 -9.04 2.96
CA ALA A 84 -11.03 -8.41 3.13
C ALA A 84 -12.06 -9.34 3.76
N CYS A 85 -12.95 -8.79 4.59
CA CYS A 85 -14.16 -9.36 5.23
C CYS A 85 -14.37 -8.66 6.59
N ASP A 86 -15.19 -9.22 7.48
CA ASP A 86 -15.56 -8.67 8.79
C ASP A 86 -14.48 -8.95 9.85
N PHE A 87 -13.72 -7.92 10.19
CA PHE A 87 -12.69 -7.96 11.23
C PHE A 87 -13.24 -7.76 12.64
N ASN A 88 -14.51 -7.36 12.74
CA ASN A 88 -15.24 -7.17 13.97
C ASN A 88 -14.51 -6.24 14.95
N LEU A 89 -14.10 -5.06 14.48
CA LEU A 89 -13.41 -4.02 15.25
C LEU A 89 -14.30 -2.76 15.37
N PRO A 90 -15.42 -2.81 16.11
CA PRO A 90 -16.41 -1.72 16.15
C PRO A 90 -15.89 -0.41 16.75
N GLY A 91 -14.85 -0.51 17.58
CA GLY A 91 -14.26 0.62 18.29
C GLY A 91 -13.40 1.53 17.42
N TRP A 92 -12.99 1.09 16.22
CA TRP A 92 -12.25 1.95 15.30
C TRP A 92 -13.18 2.94 14.60
N ASP A 93 -12.83 4.23 14.65
CA ASP A 93 -13.28 5.23 13.71
C ASP A 93 -12.19 5.45 12.66
N TRP A 94 -12.35 4.78 11.52
CA TRP A 94 -11.41 4.84 10.41
C TRP A 94 -11.38 6.21 9.71
N SER A 95 -12.43 7.02 9.86
CA SER A 95 -12.48 8.37 9.28
C SER A 95 -11.60 9.34 10.06
N SER A 96 -11.65 9.31 11.39
CA SER A 96 -10.82 10.14 12.26
C SER A 96 -9.51 9.50 12.69
N LYS A 97 -9.31 8.21 12.34
CA LYS A 97 -8.18 7.37 12.76
C LYS A 97 -8.01 7.34 14.28
N LYS A 98 -9.12 7.16 15.01
CA LYS A 98 -9.13 7.11 16.49
C LYS A 98 -10.01 5.99 17.00
N ILE A 99 -9.73 5.57 18.23
CA ILE A 99 -10.62 4.68 18.98
C ILE A 99 -11.78 5.50 19.55
N LYS A 100 -13.00 4.99 19.35
CA LYS A 100 -14.24 5.58 19.89
C LYS A 100 -14.23 5.53 21.42
N LEU A 101 -14.87 6.52 22.05
CA LEU A 101 -15.06 6.54 23.50
C LEU A 101 -15.80 5.28 23.96
N HIS A 102 -15.42 4.76 25.13
CA HIS A 102 -15.99 3.54 25.74
C HIS A 102 -15.83 2.25 24.93
N THR A 103 -14.87 2.20 23.99
CA THR A 103 -14.51 0.97 23.28
C THR A 103 -14.05 -0.12 24.25
N GLN A 104 -14.63 -1.30 24.10
CA GLN A 104 -14.15 -2.50 24.80
C GLN A 104 -12.97 -3.12 24.04
N CYS A 105 -12.08 -3.81 24.75
CA CYS A 105 -10.95 -4.53 24.16
C CYS A 105 -10.06 -3.62 23.29
N VAL A 106 -9.73 -2.43 23.78
CA VAL A 106 -8.88 -1.44 23.10
C VAL A 106 -7.56 -2.06 22.64
N ALA A 107 -6.93 -2.90 23.48
CA ALA A 107 -5.69 -3.60 23.15
C ALA A 107 -5.77 -4.41 21.84
N ASN A 108 -6.91 -5.02 21.50
CA ASN A 108 -7.07 -5.77 20.25
C ASN A 108 -7.23 -4.84 19.03
N HIS A 109 -7.80 -3.66 19.23
CA HIS A 109 -7.90 -2.64 18.19
C HIS A 109 -6.53 -2.02 17.88
N GLU A 110 -5.77 -1.69 18.92
CA GLU A 110 -4.40 -1.19 18.82
C GLU A 110 -3.49 -2.24 18.20
N LYS A 111 -3.54 -3.49 18.69
CA LYS A 111 -2.81 -4.62 18.10
C LYS A 111 -3.06 -4.78 16.61
N PHE A 112 -4.31 -4.63 16.17
CA PHE A 112 -4.61 -4.70 14.75
C PHE A 112 -3.96 -3.56 13.96
N ALA A 113 -3.99 -2.33 14.50
CA ALA A 113 -3.33 -1.19 13.87
C ALA A 113 -1.80 -1.38 13.81
N ASP A 114 -1.18 -1.87 14.90
CA ASP A 114 0.25 -2.21 14.92
C ASP A 114 0.59 -3.25 13.86
N ILE A 115 -0.24 -4.29 13.69
CA ILE A 115 -0.09 -5.29 12.62
C ILE A 115 -0.11 -4.62 11.24
N LEU A 116 -0.98 -3.63 11.01
CA LEU A 116 -1.04 -2.95 9.72
C LEU A 116 0.23 -2.13 9.49
N ASP A 117 0.63 -1.33 10.47
CA ASP A 117 1.78 -0.43 10.39
C ASP A 117 3.10 -1.21 10.22
N ASP A 118 3.31 -2.26 11.02
CA ASP A 118 4.50 -3.12 10.98
C ASP A 118 4.69 -3.83 9.63
N ASN A 119 3.59 -4.06 8.91
CA ASN A 119 3.58 -4.82 7.67
C ASN A 119 3.35 -3.97 6.42
N GLY A 120 3.32 -2.64 6.55
CA GLY A 120 3.07 -1.71 5.44
C GLY A 120 1.70 -1.91 4.79
N MET A 121 0.71 -2.29 5.59
CA MET A 121 -0.66 -2.53 5.15
C MET A 121 -1.53 -1.30 5.44
N VAL A 122 -2.49 -1.04 4.56
CA VAL A 122 -3.42 0.07 4.67
C VAL A 122 -4.84 -0.45 4.55
N GLN A 123 -5.69 -0.02 5.47
CA GLN A 123 -7.14 -0.24 5.44
C GLN A 123 -7.79 0.87 4.59
N LEU A 124 -8.74 0.51 3.71
CA LEU A 124 -9.29 1.43 2.70
C LEU A 124 -10.77 1.83 2.90
N VAL A 125 -11.50 1.19 3.81
CA VAL A 125 -12.96 1.39 3.95
C VAL A 125 -13.26 2.54 4.92
N ASN A 126 -13.91 3.60 4.46
CA ASN A 126 -14.15 4.79 5.29
C ASN A 126 -15.62 5.04 5.63
N LYS A 127 -16.53 4.16 5.20
CA LYS A 127 -17.96 4.24 5.48
C LYS A 127 -18.40 3.11 6.42
N PRO A 128 -19.43 3.30 7.26
CA PRO A 128 -19.99 2.23 8.08
C PRO A 128 -20.46 1.06 7.22
N THR A 129 -20.33 -0.16 7.73
CA THR A 129 -20.76 -1.40 7.07
C THR A 129 -21.74 -2.21 7.93
N LYS A 130 -21.88 -1.89 9.22
CA LYS A 130 -22.91 -2.43 10.12
C LYS A 130 -23.37 -1.35 11.09
N GLY A 131 -24.56 -0.79 10.85
CA GLY A 131 -25.05 0.35 11.64
C GLY A 131 -24.04 1.51 11.61
N PRO A 132 -23.57 2.03 12.77
CA PRO A 132 -22.58 3.12 12.82
C PRO A 132 -21.12 2.63 12.74
N ASN A 133 -20.88 1.33 12.59
CA ASN A 133 -19.55 0.73 12.67
C ASN A 133 -19.06 0.29 11.29
N THR A 134 -17.76 0.47 11.04
CA THR A 134 -17.06 -0.09 9.87
C THR A 134 -16.32 -1.33 10.32
N LEU A 135 -16.91 -2.50 10.04
CA LEU A 135 -16.39 -3.80 10.46
C LEU A 135 -15.79 -4.58 9.29
N ASP A 136 -16.36 -4.39 8.11
CA ASP A 136 -15.93 -5.00 6.87
C ASP A 136 -14.81 -4.14 6.27
N LEU A 137 -13.60 -4.68 6.26
CA LEU A 137 -12.41 -3.93 5.86
C LEU A 137 -11.84 -4.48 4.56
N VAL A 138 -11.12 -3.62 3.86
CA VAL A 138 -10.22 -4.00 2.76
C VAL A 138 -8.84 -3.52 3.15
N VAL A 139 -7.90 -4.45 3.30
CA VAL A 139 -6.54 -4.24 3.77
C VAL A 139 -5.57 -4.64 2.68
N THR A 140 -4.62 -3.75 2.32
CA THR A 140 -3.68 -3.98 1.22
C THR A 140 -2.33 -3.32 1.43
N ASN A 141 -1.27 -3.86 0.81
CA ASN A 141 0.04 -3.20 0.71
C ASN A 141 0.20 -2.33 -0.54
N HIS A 142 -0.84 -2.19 -1.38
CA HIS A 142 -0.82 -1.37 -2.60
C HIS A 142 -2.07 -0.46 -2.66
N PRO A 143 -2.23 0.48 -1.72
CA PRO A 143 -3.40 1.36 -1.66
C PRO A 143 -3.63 2.15 -2.96
N ASP A 144 -2.55 2.60 -3.61
CA ASP A 144 -2.60 3.39 -4.85
C ASP A 144 -3.14 2.62 -6.07
N SER A 145 -3.29 1.30 -5.96
CA SER A 145 -3.87 0.48 -7.04
C SER A 145 -5.39 0.45 -7.00
N TYR A 146 -6.03 0.98 -5.95
CA TYR A 146 -7.49 1.00 -5.82
C TYR A 146 -8.05 2.27 -6.45
N MET A 147 -8.92 2.10 -7.44
CA MET A 147 -9.58 3.21 -8.13
C MET A 147 -10.84 3.67 -7.40
N ARG A 148 -11.52 2.72 -6.75
CA ARG A 148 -12.78 2.96 -6.03
C ARG A 148 -12.93 1.97 -4.89
N VAL A 149 -13.35 2.46 -3.72
CA VAL A 149 -13.80 1.64 -2.59
C VAL A 149 -15.09 2.26 -2.08
N GLU A 150 -16.17 1.49 -2.09
CA GLU A 150 -17.51 1.96 -1.76
C GLU A 150 -18.23 0.96 -0.87
N THR A 151 -19.10 1.49 -0.01
CA THR A 151 -20.08 0.67 0.71
C THR A 151 -21.42 0.78 -0.01
N LEU A 152 -21.97 -0.37 -0.37
CA LEU A 152 -23.23 -0.55 -1.08
C LEU A 152 -24.27 -1.18 -0.14
N PRO A 153 -25.57 -0.91 -0.30
CA PRO A 153 -26.61 -1.56 0.49
C PRO A 153 -26.47 -3.08 0.44
N GLY A 154 -26.41 -3.73 1.60
CA GLY A 154 -26.22 -5.17 1.69
C GLY A 154 -27.52 -5.98 1.71
N LEU A 155 -27.35 -7.29 1.87
CA LEU A 155 -28.45 -8.26 1.90
C LEU A 155 -28.84 -8.69 3.33
N SER A 156 -28.08 -8.26 4.34
CA SER A 156 -28.32 -8.56 5.76
C SER A 156 -28.20 -7.29 6.60
N ASP A 157 -27.95 -7.45 7.90
CA ASP A 157 -27.53 -6.39 8.80
C ASP A 157 -26.14 -5.78 8.48
N HIS A 158 -25.42 -6.33 7.48
CA HIS A 158 -24.20 -5.75 6.93
C HIS A 158 -24.43 -5.21 5.52
N ASP A 159 -23.82 -4.06 5.24
CA ASP A 159 -23.62 -3.50 3.90
C ASP A 159 -22.43 -4.16 3.19
N ILE A 160 -22.45 -4.14 1.85
CA ILE A 160 -21.43 -4.76 1.01
C ILE A 160 -20.30 -3.76 0.75
N VAL A 161 -19.05 -4.18 0.94
CA VAL A 161 -17.89 -3.41 0.48
C VAL A 161 -17.52 -3.82 -0.93
N PHE A 162 -17.54 -2.86 -1.84
CA PHE A 162 -17.09 -3.00 -3.22
C PHE A 162 -15.75 -2.29 -3.40
N ALA A 163 -14.77 -2.96 -4.02
CA ALA A 163 -13.46 -2.39 -4.33
C ALA A 163 -13.08 -2.67 -5.78
N GLU A 164 -12.68 -1.63 -6.51
CA GLU A 164 -12.18 -1.71 -7.87
C GLU A 164 -10.66 -1.54 -7.90
N VAL A 165 -9.95 -2.59 -8.29
CA VAL A 165 -8.49 -2.66 -8.21
C VAL A 165 -7.89 -2.69 -9.61
N ASN A 166 -6.97 -1.77 -9.86
CA ASN A 166 -6.19 -1.69 -11.07
C ASN A 166 -4.94 -2.59 -10.97
N LEU A 167 -4.99 -3.74 -11.63
CA LEU A 167 -3.89 -4.70 -11.71
C LEU A 167 -3.06 -4.53 -13.00
N ASN A 168 -3.08 -3.33 -13.59
CA ASN A 168 -2.44 -3.07 -14.88
C ASN A 168 -0.94 -3.37 -14.85
N LEU A 169 -0.50 -3.96 -15.97
CA LEU A 169 0.90 -4.24 -16.27
C LEU A 169 1.64 -2.91 -16.49
N ARG A 170 2.27 -2.37 -15.45
CA ARG A 170 3.32 -1.36 -15.69
C ARG A 170 4.50 -2.09 -16.31
N LYS A 171 4.57 -2.13 -17.65
CA LYS A 171 5.82 -2.44 -18.35
C LYS A 171 6.85 -1.46 -17.80
N SER A 172 7.77 -1.95 -16.98
CA SER A 172 8.98 -1.19 -16.65
C SER A 172 9.77 -1.09 -17.95
N ILE A 173 9.50 -0.03 -18.72
CA ILE A 173 10.38 0.33 -19.82
C ILE A 173 11.66 0.77 -19.14
N GLN A 174 12.67 -0.10 -19.15
CA GLN A 174 13.99 0.25 -18.69
C GLN A 174 14.40 1.51 -19.44
N LYS A 175 14.62 2.62 -18.72
CA LYS A 175 15.19 3.81 -19.35
C LYS A 175 16.50 3.37 -20.02
N PRO A 176 16.70 3.64 -21.33
CA PRO A 176 17.93 3.27 -22.00
C PRO A 176 19.12 3.80 -21.19
N ARG A 177 20.03 2.91 -20.80
CA ARG A 177 21.25 3.31 -20.11
C ARG A 177 22.11 4.08 -21.11
N ILE A 178 22.37 5.36 -20.84
CA ILE A 178 23.37 6.10 -21.59
C ILE A 178 24.75 5.57 -21.16
N ILE A 179 25.46 4.92 -22.09
CA ILE A 179 26.83 4.47 -21.90
C ILE A 179 27.75 5.41 -22.66
N PRO A 180 28.35 6.42 -22.02
CA PRO A 180 29.30 7.31 -22.68
C PRO A 180 30.53 6.52 -23.13
N LEU A 181 30.87 6.63 -24.42
CA LEU A 181 32.03 5.98 -25.01
C LEU A 181 33.29 6.84 -24.81
N TYR A 182 33.78 6.95 -23.57
CA TYR A 182 34.95 7.77 -23.21
C TYR A 182 36.19 7.47 -24.05
N ARG A 183 36.38 6.21 -24.45
CA ARG A 183 37.49 5.79 -25.33
C ARG A 183 37.44 6.43 -26.72
N LYS A 184 36.24 6.81 -27.20
CA LYS A 184 36.02 7.49 -28.48
C LYS A 184 35.85 9.00 -28.32
N ALA A 185 35.97 9.53 -27.11
CA ALA A 185 35.86 10.97 -26.91
C ALA A 185 37.05 11.68 -27.57
N ASN A 186 36.76 12.77 -28.28
CA ASN A 186 37.80 13.66 -28.78
C ASN A 186 38.22 14.60 -27.64
N TRP A 187 39.12 14.10 -26.80
CA TRP A 187 39.61 14.82 -25.62
C TRP A 187 40.30 16.14 -25.96
N GLU A 188 40.94 16.22 -27.13
CA GLU A 188 41.65 17.43 -27.55
C GLU A 188 40.67 18.56 -27.83
N ASN A 189 39.60 18.29 -28.60
CA ASN A 189 38.56 19.29 -28.85
C ASN A 189 37.84 19.68 -27.55
N ILE A 190 37.52 18.71 -26.67
CA ILE A 190 36.89 19.00 -25.39
C ILE A 190 37.76 19.93 -24.54
N LYS A 191 39.08 19.72 -24.54
CA LYS A 191 40.03 20.58 -23.83
C LYS A 191 40.09 21.98 -24.43
N VAL A 192 40.10 22.10 -25.76
CA VAL A 192 40.05 23.38 -26.46
C VAL A 192 38.77 24.13 -26.13
N ASP A 193 37.63 23.47 -26.19
CA ASP A 193 36.32 24.05 -25.89
C ASP A 193 36.24 24.52 -24.42
N LEU A 194 36.80 23.74 -23.49
CA LEU A 194 36.90 24.13 -22.07
C LEU A 194 37.78 25.36 -21.86
N ILE A 195 38.92 25.44 -22.56
CA ILE A 195 39.81 26.61 -22.49
C ILE A 195 39.12 27.85 -23.06
N ASN A 196 38.39 27.71 -24.17
CA ASN A 196 37.66 28.81 -24.78
C ASN A 196 36.52 29.28 -23.86
N LEU A 197 35.73 28.35 -23.32
CA LEU A 197 34.69 28.66 -22.35
C LEU A 197 35.25 29.38 -21.12
N HIS A 198 36.41 28.95 -20.62
CA HIS A 198 37.07 29.60 -19.49
C HIS A 198 37.46 31.05 -19.80
N LYS A 199 38.03 31.30 -20.99
CA LYS A 199 38.36 32.66 -21.46
C LYS A 199 37.11 33.52 -21.60
N ASP A 200 36.03 32.96 -22.15
CA ASP A 200 34.76 33.67 -22.31
C ASP A 200 34.20 34.08 -20.95
N ILE A 201 34.22 33.17 -19.96
CA ILE A 201 33.79 33.46 -18.58
C ILE A 201 34.62 34.58 -17.94
N ILE A 202 35.95 34.55 -18.09
CA ILE A 202 36.83 35.61 -17.56
C ILE A 202 36.48 36.95 -18.21
N SER A 203 36.38 36.99 -19.53
CA SER A 203 36.08 38.22 -20.27
C SER A 203 34.72 38.82 -19.89
N MET A 204 33.71 37.98 -19.63
CA MET A 204 32.40 38.40 -19.16
C MET A 204 32.44 39.00 -17.74
N ASN A 205 33.31 38.48 -16.86
CA ASN A 205 33.48 39.02 -15.52
C ASN A 205 34.26 40.34 -15.52
N GLU A 206 35.33 40.44 -16.32
CA GLU A 206 36.10 41.69 -16.47
C GLU A 206 35.25 42.83 -17.05
N GLN A 207 34.36 42.52 -18.00
CA GLN A 207 33.39 43.49 -18.51
C GLN A 207 32.38 43.95 -17.45
N LYS A 208 31.96 43.08 -16.52
CA LYS A 208 31.09 43.44 -15.40
C LYS A 208 31.79 44.33 -14.37
N GLU A 209 33.05 44.06 -14.05
CA GLU A 209 33.82 44.90 -13.12
C GLU A 209 34.08 46.30 -13.71
N GLY A 210 34.44 46.39 -14.99
CA GLY A 210 34.62 47.69 -15.67
C GLY A 210 33.34 48.53 -15.79
N ILE A 211 32.15 47.92 -15.79
CA ILE A 211 30.86 48.64 -15.73
C ILE A 211 30.61 49.19 -14.31
N ASN A 212 30.94 48.43 -13.27
CA ASN A 212 30.76 48.86 -11.88
C ASN A 212 31.68 50.02 -11.50
N GLU A 213 32.92 50.03 -11.99
CA GLU A 213 33.86 51.15 -11.77
C GLU A 213 33.38 52.46 -12.42
N ARG A 214 32.82 52.39 -13.64
CA ARG A 214 32.22 53.55 -14.31
C ARG A 214 30.97 54.06 -13.58
N GLY A 215 30.19 53.19 -12.94
CA GLY A 215 29.01 53.56 -12.16
C GLY A 215 29.32 54.42 -10.91
N HIS A 216 30.53 54.32 -10.36
CA HIS A 216 30.98 55.14 -9.23
C HIS A 216 31.49 56.52 -9.65
N THR A 217 31.96 56.69 -10.89
CA THR A 217 32.45 57.98 -11.40
C THR A 217 31.30 58.97 -11.71
N PHE A 218 30.09 58.47 -11.98
CA PHE A 218 28.91 59.30 -12.28
C PHE A 218 28.12 59.78 -11.06
N LYS A 219 28.57 59.52 -9.82
CA LYS A 219 27.88 59.92 -8.58
C LYS A 219 28.53 61.07 -7.80
N LEU A 220 29.54 61.74 -8.36
CA LEU A 220 30.15 62.94 -7.80
C LEU A 220 29.99 64.11 -8.77
N ASN A 221 28.80 64.73 -8.76
CA ASN A 221 28.54 66.12 -9.14
C ASN A 221 27.18 66.53 -8.59
#